data_AF-A0A956VAU7-F1
#
_entry.id   AF-A0A956VAU7-F1
#
_cell.length_a   1.000
_cell.length_b   1.000
_cell.length_c   1.000
_cell.angle_alpha   90.00
_cell.angle_beta   90.00
_cell.angle_gamma   90.00
#
_symmetry.space_group_name_H-M   'P 1'
#
loop_
_entity.id
_entity.type
_entity.pdbx_description
1 polymer ?
#
loop_
_entity_poly.entity_id
_entity_poly.type
_entity_poly.pdbx_seq_one_letter_code
_entity_poly.pdbx_strand_id
1 'polypeptide(L)'
;IELVATIAPERIFKLRVSEFIPQEKMVWRDGAAPMFQGIRTYILKSQNQTMTEFFMEERFRGLMLPMIAKALPDFSASFETYAADLKRVAEK
;
A
#
# COMPACT_ATOMS: atom_id res chain seq x y z
N ILE A 1 -2.36 10.43 -8.09
CA ILE A 1 -1.26 10.63 -7.12
C ILE A 1 -0.07 9.87 -7.68
N GLU A 2 1.09 10.50 -7.83
CA GLU A 2 2.30 9.82 -8.29
C GLU A 2 3.16 9.49 -7.07
N LEU A 3 3.53 8.22 -6.93
CA LEU A 3 4.42 7.75 -5.88
C LEU A 3 5.65 7.15 -6.54
N VAL A 4 6.82 7.57 -6.07
CA VAL A 4 8.11 6.98 -6.47
C VAL A 4 8.65 6.22 -5.28
N ALA A 5 8.91 4.93 -5.45
CA ALA A 5 9.50 4.13 -4.40
C ALA A 5 11.00 4.40 -4.32
N THR A 6 11.52 4.73 -3.14
CA THR A 6 12.96 4.97 -2.94
C THR A 6 13.81 3.75 -3.34
N ILE A 7 13.27 2.54 -3.16
CA ILE A 7 13.94 1.27 -3.50
C ILE A 7 13.95 0.95 -5.01
N ALA A 8 13.13 1.63 -5.80
CA ALA A 8 13.02 1.44 -7.24
C ALA A 8 12.60 2.77 -7.91
N PRO A 9 13.52 3.74 -8.01
CA PRO A 9 13.22 5.11 -8.46
C PRO A 9 12.65 5.18 -9.88
N GLU A 10 12.93 4.18 -10.71
CA GLU A 10 12.39 4.02 -12.06
C GLU A 10 10.91 3.60 -12.08
N ARG A 11 10.37 3.13 -10.94
CA ARG A 11 8.98 2.71 -10.81
C ARG A 11 8.13 3.84 -10.26
N ILE A 12 7.40 4.51 -11.17
CA ILE A 12 6.39 5.51 -10.83
C ILE A 12 5.02 4.83 -10.77
N PHE A 13 4.42 4.82 -9.58
CA PHE A 13 3.07 4.29 -9.34
C PHE A 13 2.05 5.42 -9.55
N LYS A 14 1.12 5.24 -10.49
CA LYS A 14 0.02 6.18 -10.77
C LYS A 14 -1.20 5.77 -9.96
N LEU A 15 -1.16 6.12 -8.68
CA LEU A 15 -2.16 5.76 -7.69
C LEU A 15 -3.48 6.51 -7.91
N ARG A 16 -4.57 5.74 -7.84
CA ARG A 16 -5.95 6.21 -7.74
C ARG A 16 -6.59 5.68 -6.46
N VAL A 17 -7.24 6.54 -5.70
CA VAL A 17 -8.10 6.12 -4.58
C VAL A 17 -9.38 5.53 -5.16
N SER A 18 -9.62 4.24 -4.94
CA SER A 18 -10.81 3.54 -5.43
C SER A 18 -11.89 3.36 -4.37
N GLU A 19 -11.53 3.45 -3.09
CA GLU A 19 -12.45 3.37 -1.96
C GLU A 19 -11.90 4.22 -0.82
N PHE A 20 -12.78 4.94 -0.13
CA PHE A 20 -12.44 5.73 1.04
C PHE A 20 -13.64 5.75 2.00
N ILE A 21 -13.45 5.16 3.17
CA ILE A 21 -14.37 5.18 4.30
C ILE A 21 -13.63 5.87 5.44
N PRO A 22 -14.07 7.07 5.87
CA PRO A 22 -13.40 7.82 6.93
C PRO A 22 -13.16 6.97 8.18
N GLN A 23 -11.98 7.09 8.78
CA GLN A 23 -11.58 6.41 10.02
C GLN A 23 -11.59 4.87 10.00
N GLU A 24 -11.85 4.25 8.84
CA GLU A 24 -11.94 2.79 8.73
C GLU A 24 -11.06 2.23 7.63
N LYS A 25 -11.19 2.73 6.39
CA LYS A 25 -10.61 2.05 5.24
C LYS A 25 -10.28 2.97 4.08
N MET A 26 -9.17 2.68 3.41
CA MET A 26 -8.80 3.33 2.17
C MET A 26 -8.17 2.32 1.22
N VAL A 27 -8.59 2.32 -0.04
CA VAL A 27 -8.04 1.42 -1.07
C VAL A 27 -7.47 2.25 -2.21
N TRP A 28 -6.19 2.03 -2.50
CA TRP A 28 -5.52 2.57 -3.67
C TRP A 28 -5.32 1.49 -4.71
N ARG A 29 -5.39 1.90 -5.97
CA ARG A 29 -5.10 1.06 -7.12
C ARG A 29 -4.02 1.70 -7.97
N ASP A 30 -3.12 0.87 -8.47
CA ASP A 30 -2.10 1.24 -9.45
C ASP A 30 -2.08 0.22 -10.60
N GLY A 31 -1.50 0.63 -11.73
CA GLY A 31 -1.27 -0.22 -12.90
C GLY A 31 -2.42 -0.21 -13.90
N ALA A 32 -2.30 -1.10 -14.89
CA ALA A 32 -3.25 -1.26 -15.98
C ALA A 32 -3.82 -2.69 -15.96
N ALA A 33 -5.03 -2.83 -15.44
CA ALA A 33 -5.79 -4.06 -15.59
C ALA A 33 -6.10 -4.32 -17.08
N PRO A 34 -6.07 -5.58 -17.56
CA PRO A 34 -5.86 -6.83 -16.81
C PRO A 34 -4.39 -7.29 -16.70
N MET A 35 -3.45 -6.50 -17.24
CA MET A 35 -2.05 -6.91 -17.39
C MET A 35 -1.30 -6.94 -16.06
N PHE A 36 -1.44 -5.87 -15.27
CA PHE A 36 -0.88 -5.78 -13.93
C PHE A 36 -1.65 -4.73 -13.11
N GLN A 37 -1.98 -5.07 -11.88
CA GLN A 37 -2.67 -4.19 -10.95
C GLN A 37 -2.11 -4.37 -9.54
N GLY A 38 -1.71 -3.27 -8.92
CA GLY A 38 -1.47 -3.18 -7.48
C GLY A 38 -2.73 -2.70 -6.77
N ILE A 39 -3.11 -3.34 -5.67
CA ILE A 39 -4.20 -2.94 -4.80
C ILE A 39 -3.64 -2.79 -3.38
N ARG A 40 -3.44 -1.54 -2.96
CA ARG A 40 -3.08 -1.21 -1.59
C ARG A 40 -4.32 -0.98 -0.75
N THR A 41 -4.45 -1.70 0.35
CA THR A 41 -5.54 -1.52 1.31
C THR A 41 -4.97 -1.08 2.64
N TYR A 42 -5.54 0.00 3.16
CA TYR A 42 -5.30 0.52 4.51
C TYR A 42 -6.55 0.28 5.34
N ILE A 43 -6.40 -0.25 6.55
CA ILE A 43 -7.49 -0.46 7.49
C ILE A 43 -7.08 0.08 8.85
N LEU A 44 -8.00 0.81 9.48
CA LEU A 44 -7.93 1.20 10.88
C LEU A 44 -8.97 0.40 11.66
N LYS A 45 -8.55 -0.17 12.78
CA LYS A 45 -9.46 -0.81 13.74
C LYS A 45 -9.29 -0.13 15.10
N SER A 46 -10.37 0.45 15.60
CA SER A 46 -10.40 0.89 17.00
C SER A 46 -10.39 -0.36 17.88
N GLN A 47 -9.37 -0.49 18.74
CA GLN A 47 -9.32 -1.55 19.75
C GLN A 47 -9.96 -1.08 21.05
N ASN A 48 -9.79 0.22 21.37
CA ASN A 48 -10.47 0.92 22.45
C ASN A 48 -10.36 2.44 22.22
N GLN A 49 -10.69 3.25 23.24
CA GLN A 49 -10.69 4.72 23.15
C GLN A 49 -9.30 5.33 22.93
N THR A 50 -8.22 4.62 23.25
CA THR A 50 -6.84 5.15 23.18
C THR A 50 -5.94 4.38 22.21
N MET A 51 -6.43 3.29 21.62
CA MET A 51 -5.64 2.41 20.76
C MET A 51 -6.34 2.14 19.44
N THR A 52 -5.63 2.43 18.35
CA THR A 52 -6.01 2.10 16.99
C THR A 52 -4.97 1.18 16.38
N GLU A 53 -5.41 0.03 15.87
CA GLU A 53 -4.57 -0.82 15.04
C GLU A 53 -4.62 -0.37 13.60
N PHE A 54 -3.45 -0.33 12.98
CA PHE A 54 -3.28 -0.02 11.57
C PHE A 54 -2.83 -1.27 10.81
N PHE A 55 -3.51 -1.57 9.71
CA PHE A 55 -3.14 -2.63 8.78
C PHE A 55 -2.89 -2.04 7.40
N MET A 56 -1.82 -2.51 6.76
CA MET A 56 -1.52 -2.20 5.35
C MET A 56 -1.20 -3.49 4.61
N GLU A 57 -1.80 -3.67 3.44
CA GLU A 57 -1.53 -4.79 2.56
C GLU A 57 -1.47 -4.29 1.12
N GLU A 58 -0.52 -4.79 0.33
CA GLU A 58 -0.47 -4.59 -1.12
C GLU A 58 -0.68 -5.94 -1.80
N ARG A 59 -1.73 -6.04 -2.63
CA ARG A 59 -2.02 -7.23 -3.43
C ARG A 59 -1.79 -6.94 -4.90
N PHE A 60 -0.78 -7.61 -5.46
CA PHE A 60 -0.54 -7.60 -6.90
C PHE A 60 -1.38 -8.68 -7.61
N ARG A 61 -1.99 -8.33 -8.74
CA ARG A 61 -2.78 -9.22 -9.61
C ARG A 61 -2.52 -8.91 -11.08
N GLY A 62 -2.82 -9.85 -11.98
CA GLY A 62 -2.78 -9.63 -13.42
C GLY A 62 -2.15 -10.79 -14.19
N LEU A 63 -2.35 -10.79 -15.51
CA LEU A 63 -1.90 -11.86 -16.40
C LEU A 63 -0.38 -12.01 -16.44
N MET A 64 0.38 -10.92 -16.25
CA MET A 64 1.85 -10.97 -16.27
C MET A 64 2.48 -11.34 -14.93
N LEU A 65 1.70 -11.39 -13.84
CA LEU A 65 2.23 -11.62 -12.49
C LEU A 65 3.09 -12.88 -12.39
N PRO A 66 2.72 -14.05 -12.95
CA PRO A 66 3.55 -15.25 -12.87
C PRO A 66 4.96 -15.09 -13.47
N MET A 67 5.10 -14.23 -14.49
CA MET A 67 6.38 -13.97 -15.14
C MET A 67 7.26 -13.01 -14.35
N ILE A 68 6.66 -12.00 -13.69
CA ILE A 68 7.40 -10.95 -12.98
C ILE A 68 7.53 -11.19 -11.47
N ALA A 69 6.77 -12.12 -10.89
CA ALA A 69 6.69 -12.32 -9.44
C ALA A 69 8.06 -12.52 -8.79
N LYS A 70 8.97 -13.26 -9.45
CA LYS A 70 10.33 -13.51 -8.95
C LYS A 70 11.25 -12.28 -9.02
N ALA A 71 10.92 -11.30 -9.85
CA ALA A 71 11.68 -10.06 -10.03
C ALA A 71 11.08 -8.90 -9.20
N LEU A 72 10.02 -9.15 -8.43
CA LEU A 72 9.52 -8.17 -7.48
C LEU A 72 10.50 -8.07 -6.30
N PRO A 73 10.94 -6.85 -5.95
CA PRO A 73 11.80 -6.68 -4.78
C PRO A 73 11.02 -7.05 -3.52
N ASP A 74 11.76 -7.34 -2.45
CA ASP A 74 11.16 -7.44 -1.13
C ASP A 74 10.68 -6.05 -0.68
N PHE A 75 9.37 -5.91 -0.49
CA PHE A 75 8.74 -4.67 -0.04
C PHE A 75 8.62 -4.57 1.48
N SER A 76 8.97 -5.62 2.22
CA SER A 76 8.75 -5.71 3.68
C SER A 76 9.39 -4.53 4.41
N ALA A 77 10.66 -4.22 4.13
CA ALA A 77 11.36 -3.09 4.74
C ALA A 77 10.69 -1.73 4.44
N SER A 78 10.14 -1.56 3.24
CA SER A 78 9.41 -0.34 2.86
C SER A 78 8.09 -0.22 3.63
N PHE A 79 7.40 -1.33 3.89
CA PHE A 79 6.14 -1.36 4.62
C PHE A 79 6.35 -1.14 6.11
N GLU A 80 7.38 -1.75 6.70
CA GLU A 80 7.76 -1.52 8.09
C GLU A 80 8.15 -0.06 8.34
N THR A 81 8.94 0.52 7.43
CA THR A 81 9.31 1.95 7.48
C THR A 81 8.05 2.83 7.45
N TYR A 82 7.12 2.55 6.53
CA TYR A 82 5.86 3.29 6.44
C TYR A 82 5.05 3.22 7.74
N ALA A 83 4.89 2.02 8.33
CA ALA A 83 4.14 1.82 9.55
C ALA A 83 4.78 2.54 10.75
N ALA A 84 6.11 2.46 10.87
CA ALA A 84 6.86 3.14 11.93
C ALA A 84 6.77 4.67 11.83
N ASP A 85 6.89 5.22 10.61
CA ASP A 85 6.78 6.66 10.38
C ASP A 85 5.36 7.16 10.61
N LEU A 86 4.35 6.41 10.17
CA LEU A 86 2.94 6.72 10.43
C LEU A 86 2.67 6.79 11.94
N LYS A 87 3.09 5.76 12.69
CA LYS A 87 2.94 5.73 14.15
C LYS A 87 3.59 6.95 14.80
N ARG A 88 4.84 7.26 14.43
CA ARG A 88 5.58 8.41 14.97
C ARG A 88 4.87 9.74 14.71
N VAL A 89 4.20 9.92 13.57
CA VAL A 89 3.51 11.17 13.26
C VAL A 89 2.12 11.23 13.90
N ALA A 90 1.41 10.12 13.95
CA ALA A 90 0.04 10.05 14.49
C ALA A 90 -0.02 10.13 16.02
N GLU A 91 1.05 9.74 16.72
CA GLU A 91 1.11 9.72 18.20
C GLU A 91 1.90 10.90 18.79
N LYS A 92 2.16 11.95 18.00
CA LYS A 92 2.67 13.23 18.50
C LYS A 92 1.55 14.04 19.14
#